data_AF-A0A497LVQ3-F1
#
_entry.id   AF-A0A497LVQ3-F1
#
_cell.length_a   1.000
_cell.length_b   1.000
_cell.length_c   1.000
_cell.angle_alpha   90.00
_cell.angle_beta   90.00
_cell.angle_gamma   90.00
#
_symmetry.space_group_name_H-M   'P 1'
#
loop_
_entity.id
_entity.type
_entity.pdbx_description
1 polymer ?
#
loop_
_entity_poly.entity_id
_entity_poly.type
_entity_poly.pdbx_seq_one_letter_code
_entity_poly.pdbx_strand_id
1 'polypeptide(L)'
;MSEDRKQPFIHPFNFYIVTYGVEAFHKAFVEDRYIDAVQNLYVFVGWLEPEIQERLKNEIVELEMMMMNPKRVNVAKLRRIQLKISSLLHKAGYFEQAKVRRVSIEDFKTLEEEG
;
A
#
# COMPACT_ATOMS: atom_id res chain seq x y z
N MET A 1 -20.16 28.60 3.84
CA MET A 1 -18.83 28.58 3.21
C MET A 1 -18.35 27.14 3.23
N SER A 2 -18.39 26.46 2.10
CA SER A 2 -17.88 25.10 1.96
C SER A 2 -16.36 25.15 2.02
N GLU A 3 -15.77 24.57 3.05
CA GLU A 3 -14.36 24.20 3.02
C GLU A 3 -14.20 23.16 1.90
N ASP A 4 -13.91 23.63 0.69
CA ASP A 4 -13.33 22.80 -0.35
C ASP A 4 -12.02 22.27 0.23
N ARG A 5 -12.10 21.05 0.80
CA ARG A 5 -10.93 20.27 1.18
C ARG A 5 -10.11 20.15 -0.08
N LYS A 6 -9.08 20.98 -0.21
CA LYS A 6 -8.08 20.93 -1.28
C LYS A 6 -7.66 19.47 -1.38
N GLN A 7 -8.15 18.78 -2.41
CA GLN A 7 -7.75 17.42 -2.66
C GLN A 7 -6.23 17.43 -2.78
N PRO A 8 -5.50 16.54 -2.09
CA PRO A 8 -4.06 16.49 -2.23
C PRO A 8 -3.75 16.27 -3.72
N PHE A 9 -3.02 17.21 -4.31
CA PHE A 9 -2.54 17.07 -5.67
C PHE A 9 -1.51 15.94 -5.67
N ILE A 10 -1.89 14.78 -6.19
CA ILE A 10 -0.99 13.65 -6.37
C ILE A 10 -0.33 13.82 -7.72
N HIS A 11 1.00 13.94 -7.73
CA HIS A 11 1.76 14.08 -8.96
C HIS A 11 1.58 12.83 -9.85
N PRO A 12 1.37 12.95 -11.17
CA PRO A 12 1.15 11.80 -12.07
C PRO A 12 2.23 10.71 -12.00
N PHE A 13 3.48 11.11 -11.71
CA PHE A 13 4.60 10.20 -11.47
C PHE A 13 4.33 9.23 -10.31
N ASN A 14 3.62 9.66 -9.27
CA ASN A 14 3.34 8.83 -8.10
C ASN A 14 2.25 7.80 -8.40
N PHE A 15 1.34 8.10 -9.33
CA PHE A 15 0.36 7.13 -9.82
C PHE A 15 1.04 6.00 -10.61
N TYR A 16 2.03 6.35 -11.44
CA TYR A 16 2.87 5.39 -12.16
C TYR A 16 3.67 4.51 -11.19
N ILE A 17 4.31 5.11 -10.17
CA ILE A 17 5.06 4.39 -9.13
C ILE A 17 4.17 3.42 -8.36
N VAL A 18 2.96 3.85 -7.95
CA VAL A 18 2.04 3.00 -7.20
C VAL A 18 1.53 1.84 -8.05
N THR A 19 1.18 2.10 -9.31
CA THR A 19 0.72 1.05 -10.23
C THR A 19 1.82 0.02 -10.44
N TYR A 20 3.03 0.48 -10.79
CA TYR A 20 4.18 -0.40 -11.03
C TYR A 20 4.58 -1.18 -9.76
N GLY A 21 4.65 -0.51 -8.60
CA GLY A 21 5.05 -1.13 -7.34
C GLY A 21 4.07 -2.20 -6.86
N VAL A 22 2.76 -1.94 -6.98
CA VAL A 22 1.71 -2.91 -6.63
C VAL A 22 1.74 -4.11 -7.59
N GLU A 23 1.86 -3.88 -8.90
CA GLU A 23 1.90 -4.94 -9.90
C GLU A 23 3.14 -5.82 -9.76
N ALA A 24 4.33 -5.21 -9.62
CA ALA A 24 5.59 -5.93 -9.47
C ALA A 24 5.62 -6.81 -8.21
N PHE A 25 5.09 -6.30 -7.09
CA PHE A 25 4.89 -7.10 -5.89
C PHE A 25 3.93 -8.25 -6.15
N HIS A 26 2.74 -7.95 -6.69
CA HIS A 26 1.67 -8.93 -6.86
C HIS A 26 2.12 -10.09 -7.73
N LYS A 27 2.74 -9.80 -8.88
CA LYS A 27 3.28 -10.80 -9.80
C LYS A 27 4.30 -11.72 -9.11
N ALA A 28 5.29 -11.16 -8.42
CA ALA A 28 6.28 -11.96 -7.71
C ALA A 28 5.65 -12.82 -6.60
N PHE A 29 4.65 -12.28 -5.89
CA PHE A 29 4.00 -12.97 -4.78
C PHE A 29 3.15 -14.17 -5.24
N VAL A 30 2.41 -14.06 -6.36
CA VAL A 30 1.59 -15.17 -6.89
C VAL A 30 2.41 -16.24 -7.60
N GLU A 31 3.62 -15.90 -8.05
CA GLU A 31 4.58 -16.84 -8.65
C GLU A 31 5.51 -17.48 -7.59
N ASP A 32 5.20 -17.33 -6.29
CA ASP A 32 5.99 -17.82 -5.15
C ASP A 32 7.45 -17.30 -5.10
N ARG A 33 7.75 -16.23 -5.84
CA ARG A 33 9.04 -15.54 -5.85
C ARG A 33 9.13 -14.54 -4.69
N TYR A 34 9.10 -15.05 -3.46
CA TYR A 34 8.93 -14.20 -2.27
C TYR A 34 10.11 -13.25 -2.00
N ILE A 35 11.34 -13.61 -2.37
CA ILE A 35 12.48 -12.70 -2.24
C ILE A 35 12.32 -11.49 -3.17
N ASP A 36 11.92 -11.75 -4.42
CA ASP A 36 11.63 -10.71 -5.40
C ASP A 36 10.46 -9.84 -4.93
N ALA A 37 9.43 -10.45 -4.33
CA ALA A 37 8.31 -9.71 -3.75
C ALA A 37 8.75 -8.79 -2.60
N VAL A 38 9.64 -9.24 -1.72
CA VAL A 38 10.23 -8.40 -0.66
C VAL A 38 11.01 -7.23 -1.27
N GLN A 39 11.89 -7.50 -2.24
CA GLN A 39 12.68 -6.45 -2.90
C GLN A 39 11.81 -5.42 -3.60
N ASN A 40 10.81 -5.87 -4.36
CA ASN A 40 9.85 -5.00 -5.04
C ASN A 40 9.11 -4.11 -4.04
N LEU A 41 8.67 -4.66 -2.91
CA LEU A 41 7.97 -3.91 -1.88
C LEU A 41 8.88 -2.90 -1.16
N TYR A 42 10.14 -3.27 -0.89
CA TYR A 42 11.12 -2.38 -0.27
C TYR A 42 11.44 -1.18 -1.16
N VAL A 43 11.78 -1.43 -2.43
CA VAL A 43 12.07 -0.36 -3.41
C VAL A 43 10.85 0.54 -3.60
N PHE A 44 9.66 -0.06 -3.70
CA PHE A 44 8.41 0.68 -3.83
C PHE A 44 8.20 1.64 -2.65
N VAL A 45 8.36 1.18 -1.40
CA VAL A 45 8.20 2.05 -0.22
C VAL A 45 9.23 3.19 -0.23
N GLY A 46 10.45 2.95 -0.71
CA GLY A 46 11.48 3.99 -0.85
C GLY A 46 11.13 5.12 -1.83
N TRP A 47 10.15 4.93 -2.70
CA TRP A 47 9.67 5.95 -3.64
C TRP A 47 8.42 6.70 -3.16
N LEU A 48 7.83 6.30 -2.03
CA LEU A 48 6.67 6.98 -1.44
C LEU A 48 7.06 8.31 -0.78
N GLU A 49 6.08 9.14 -0.47
CA GLU A 49 6.29 10.41 0.22
C GLU A 49 6.86 10.21 1.64
N PRO A 50 7.71 11.13 2.13
CA PRO A 50 8.34 11.01 3.45
C PRO A 50 7.34 10.75 4.60
N GLU A 51 6.14 11.34 4.55
CA GLU A 51 5.12 11.13 5.59
C GLU A 51 4.57 9.69 5.60
N ILE A 52 4.53 9.02 4.44
CA ILE A 52 4.13 7.62 4.34
C ILE A 52 5.30 6.73 4.76
N GLN A 53 6.53 7.05 4.36
CA GLN A 53 7.73 6.34 4.79
C GLN A 53 7.89 6.33 6.31
N GLU A 54 7.69 7.47 6.98
CA GLU A 54 7.77 7.56 8.45
C GLU A 54 6.76 6.64 9.15
N ARG A 55 5.53 6.53 8.60
CA ARG A 55 4.50 5.61 9.11
C ARG A 55 4.82 4.14 8.86
N LEU A 56 5.73 3.86 7.93
CA LEU A 56 6.18 2.53 7.53
C LEU A 56 7.58 2.18 8.02
N LYS A 57 8.23 3.02 8.84
CA LYS A 57 9.64 2.83 9.22
C LYS A 57 9.97 1.44 9.78
N ASN A 58 9.06 0.86 10.57
CA ASN A 58 9.25 -0.47 11.12
C ASN A 58 9.18 -1.53 10.02
N GLU A 59 8.21 -1.40 9.12
CA GLU A 59 8.06 -2.30 7.97
C GLU A 59 9.22 -2.19 6.99
N ILE A 60 9.79 -1.00 6.79
CA ILE A 60 11.00 -0.81 5.97
C ILE A 60 12.17 -1.61 6.54
N VAL A 61 12.41 -1.51 7.85
CA VAL A 61 13.45 -2.29 8.54
C VAL A 61 13.17 -3.79 8.41
N GLU A 62 11.92 -4.22 8.56
CA GLU A 62 11.55 -5.63 8.40
C GLU A 62 11.80 -6.14 6.98
N LEU A 63 11.45 -5.36 5.95
CA LEU A 63 11.72 -5.68 4.56
C LEU A 63 13.22 -5.75 4.28
N GLU A 64 14.01 -4.82 4.81
CA GLU A 64 15.47 -4.83 4.71
C GLU A 64 16.07 -6.09 5.34
N MET A 65 15.61 -6.48 6.54
CA MET A 65 16.03 -7.72 7.20
C MET A 65 15.68 -8.98 6.40
N MET A 66 14.53 -8.98 5.72
CA MET A 66 14.10 -10.06 4.83
C MET A 66 14.94 -10.13 3.55
N MET A 67 15.34 -8.97 3.00
CA MET A 67 16.24 -8.89 1.83
C MET A 67 17.65 -9.41 2.17
N MET A 68 18.20 -8.98 3.30
CA MET A 68 19.56 -9.36 3.72
C MET A 68 19.65 -10.84 4.13
N ASN A 69 18.54 -11.45 4.52
CA ASN A 69 18.50 -12.85 4.91
C ASN A 69 17.22 -13.54 4.41
N PRO A 70 17.28 -14.22 3.25
CA PRO A 70 16.16 -14.97 2.67
C PRO A 70 15.47 -15.94 3.64
N LYS A 71 16.18 -16.50 4.62
CA LYS A 71 15.60 -17.42 5.62
C LYS A 71 14.64 -16.74 6.59
N ARG A 72 14.63 -15.41 6.64
CA ARG A 72 13.71 -14.60 7.47
C ARG A 72 12.42 -14.23 6.75
N VAL A 73 12.31 -14.56 5.46
CA VAL A 73 11.08 -14.27 4.71
C VAL A 73 9.94 -15.09 5.27
N ASN A 74 8.93 -14.38 5.74
CA ASN A 74 7.70 -14.93 6.28
C ASN A 74 6.54 -14.40 5.44
N VAL A 75 5.88 -15.30 4.69
CA VAL A 75 4.83 -14.96 3.74
C VAL A 75 3.66 -14.23 4.41
N ALA A 76 3.23 -14.69 5.58
CA ALA A 76 2.14 -14.06 6.32
C ALA A 76 2.51 -12.64 6.77
N LYS A 77 3.76 -12.43 7.18
CA LYS A 77 4.28 -11.12 7.58
C LYS A 77 4.40 -10.18 6.37
N LEU A 78 4.96 -10.67 5.27
CA LEU A 78 5.05 -9.94 4.00
C LEU A 78 3.66 -9.48 3.51
N ARG A 79 2.65 -10.36 3.60
CA ARG A 79 1.27 -10.02 3.27
C ARG A 79 0.71 -8.92 4.17
N ARG A 80 0.96 -8.97 5.49
CA ARG A 80 0.52 -7.91 6.43
C ARG A 80 1.16 -6.56 6.09
N ILE A 81 2.45 -6.54 5.75
CA ILE A 81 3.15 -5.33 5.32
C ILE A 81 2.50 -4.73 4.07
N GLN A 82 2.25 -5.55 3.05
CA GLN A 82 1.58 -5.10 1.82
C GLN A 82 0.17 -4.53 2.09
N LEU A 83 -0.62 -5.16 2.97
CA LEU A 83 -1.94 -4.65 3.35
C LEU A 83 -1.85 -3.30 4.07
N LYS A 84 -0.86 -3.12 4.96
CA LYS A 84 -0.61 -1.86 5.64
C LYS A 84 -0.26 -0.74 4.64
N ILE A 85 0.66 -1.02 3.71
CA ILE A 85 1.04 -0.08 2.64
C ILE A 85 -0.20 0.31 1.83
N SER A 86 -0.98 -0.68 1.37
CA SER A 86 -2.19 -0.43 0.58
C SER A 86 -3.21 0.43 1.33
N SER A 87 -3.39 0.20 2.65
CA SER A 87 -4.27 1.00 3.50
C SER A 87 -3.82 2.47 3.60
N LEU A 88 -2.51 2.72 3.74
CA LEU A 88 -1.97 4.07 3.78
C LEU A 88 -2.13 4.80 2.45
N LEU A 89 -1.83 4.12 1.34
CA LEU A 89 -2.00 4.66 0.00
C LEU A 89 -3.47 4.96 -0.32
N HIS A 90 -4.39 4.10 0.11
CA HIS A 90 -5.82 4.35 -0.02
C HIS A 90 -6.25 5.59 0.76
N LYS A 91 -5.81 5.74 2.02
CA LYS A 91 -6.12 6.92 2.85
C LYS A 91 -5.54 8.21 2.29
N ALA A 92 -4.40 8.13 1.60
CA ALA A 92 -3.76 9.28 0.97
C ALA A 92 -4.31 9.57 -0.44
N GLY A 93 -5.20 8.73 -0.99
CA GLY A 93 -5.91 8.99 -2.24
C GLY A 93 -5.21 8.50 -3.51
N TYR A 94 -4.20 7.62 -3.39
CA TYR A 94 -3.44 7.10 -4.55
C TYR A 94 -4.24 6.20 -5.48
N PHE A 95 -5.31 5.58 -4.99
CA PHE A 95 -6.18 4.77 -5.84
C PHE A 95 -7.36 5.61 -6.33
N GLU A 96 -7.60 5.62 -7.64
CA GLU A 96 -8.72 6.33 -8.28
C GLU A 96 -10.08 6.04 -7.60
N GLN A 97 -10.28 4.82 -7.09
CA GLN A 97 -11.51 4.45 -6.36
C GLN A 97 -11.60 5.06 -4.95
N ALA A 98 -10.48 5.39 -4.29
CA ALA A 98 -10.48 6.11 -3.01
C ALA A 98 -10.96 7.56 -3.16
N LYS A 99 -10.91 8.10 -4.39
CA LYS A 99 -11.43 9.43 -4.72
C LYS A 99 -12.95 9.46 -4.89
N VAL A 100 -13.61 8.29 -5.05
CA VAL A 100 -15.04 8.24 -5.41
C VAL A 100 -15.98 7.99 -4.22
N ARG A 101 -15.57 7.34 -3.12
CA ARG A 101 -16.42 7.25 -1.91
C ARG A 101 -15.59 6.98 -0.65
N ARG A 102 -15.71 7.87 0.35
CA ARG A 102 -15.44 7.50 1.74
C ARG A 102 -16.55 6.55 2.15
N VAL A 103 -16.31 5.24 2.09
CA VAL A 103 -17.24 4.26 2.67
C VAL A 103 -17.28 4.53 4.17
N SER A 104 -18.40 5.06 4.67
CA SER A 104 -18.60 5.29 6.11
C SER A 104 -18.99 3.97 6.78
N ILE A 105 -18.93 3.92 8.13
CA ILE A 105 -19.42 2.76 8.89
C ILE A 105 -20.92 2.51 8.62
N GLU A 106 -21.66 3.53 8.19
CA GLU A 106 -23.08 3.42 7.85
C GLU A 106 -23.27 2.66 6.54
N ASP A 107 -22.36 2.79 5.56
CA ASP A 107 -22.39 2.04 4.31
C ASP A 107 -22.18 0.52 4.51
N PHE A 108 -21.53 0.12 5.62
CA PHE A 108 -21.38 -1.29 5.97
C PHE A 108 -22.66 -1.89 6.58
N LYS A 109 -23.47 -1.10 7.29
CA LYS A 109 -24.73 -1.59 7.88
C LYS A 109 -25.80 -1.85 6.83
N THR A 110 -25.87 -1.02 5.80
CA THR A 110 -26.81 -1.23 4.68
C THR A 110 -26.53 -2.50 3.89
N LEU A 111 -25.27 -2.93 3.81
CA LEU A 111 -24.90 -4.18 3.13
C LEU A 111 -25.24 -5.45 3.93
N GLU A 112 -25.40 -5.35 5.26
CA GLU A 112 -25.87 -6.47 6.10
C GLU A 112 -27.41 -6.58 6.13
N GLU A 113 -28.13 -5.51 5.81
CA GLU A 113 -29.61 -5.49 5.77
C GLU A 113 -30.18 -5.91 4.40
N GLU A 114 -29.38 -5.88 3.33
CA GLU A 114 -29.76 -6.28 1.97
C GLU A 114 -29.35 -7.71 1.58
N GLY A 115 -28.73 -8.48 2.50
CA GLY A 115 -28.35 -9.89 2.32
C GLY A 115 -29.28 -10.86 3.04
#